data_AF-A0A1V6QN68-F1
#
_entry.id   AF-A0A1V6QN68-F1
#
_cell.length_a   1.000
_cell.length_b   1.000
_cell.length_c   1.000
_cell.angle_alpha   90.00
_cell.angle_beta   90.00
_cell.angle_gamma   90.00
#
_symmetry.space_group_name_H-M   'P 1'
#
loop_
_entity.id
_entity.type
_entity.pdbx_description
1 polymer ?
#
loop_
_entity_poly.entity_id
_entity_poly.type
_entity_poly.pdbx_seq_one_letter_code
_entity_poly.pdbx_strand_id
1 'polypeptide(L)'
;MAADGFPNYVAYTNGCLERYIHAIRVHPSLEPYRDLVPRIREFMVQLQKSENQTELNRVAYILAHKDLHFANIMCDPDRPGCPITAVLDWEFSGVVPGPRWNPRRAFLWNMKWDPENKVEQTRMEQLFEQICREKGAAHILEQTQLNAKQELMQTAVNHIRAIVEVCPRGQAQDRVTHWCAVAEAAMEGFRA
;
A
#
# COMPACT_ATOMS: atom_id res chain seq x y z
N MET A 1 -3.31 -9.08 -25.61
CA MET A 1 -1.99 -9.23 -25.00
C MET A 1 -2.22 -9.55 -23.54
N ALA A 2 -1.64 -10.62 -23.00
CA ALA A 2 -1.61 -10.81 -21.56
C ALA A 2 -0.98 -9.55 -20.95
N ALA A 3 -1.59 -8.97 -19.92
CA ALA A 3 -0.96 -7.88 -19.21
C ALA A 3 0.27 -8.46 -18.52
N ASP A 4 1.44 -8.25 -19.12
CA ASP A 4 2.70 -8.63 -18.50
C ASP A 4 2.78 -7.87 -17.18
N GLY A 5 2.77 -8.63 -16.07
CA GLY A 5 2.88 -8.08 -14.74
C GLY A 5 4.19 -7.31 -14.56
N PHE A 6 4.31 -6.58 -13.46
CA PHE A 6 5.57 -5.90 -13.17
C PHE A 6 6.64 -6.92 -12.73
N PRO A 7 7.87 -6.85 -13.27
CA PRO A 7 8.91 -7.84 -12.97
C PRO A 7 9.44 -7.77 -11.54
N ASN A 8 9.30 -6.62 -10.87
CA ASN A 8 9.74 -6.43 -9.49
C ASN A 8 9.02 -5.25 -8.82
N TYR A 9 9.33 -4.99 -7.55
CA TYR A 9 8.68 -3.95 -6.75
C TYR A 9 9.00 -2.54 -7.27
N VAL A 10 10.25 -2.29 -7.68
CA VAL A 10 10.63 -1.00 -8.28
C VAL A 10 9.86 -0.71 -9.57
N ALA A 11 9.74 -1.70 -10.46
CA ALA A 11 8.98 -1.55 -11.71
C ALA A 11 7.49 -1.27 -11.44
N TYR A 12 6.90 -1.97 -10.48
CA TYR A 12 5.53 -1.71 -10.02
C TYR A 12 5.38 -0.27 -9.48
N THR A 13 6.31 0.18 -8.66
CA THR A 13 6.32 1.53 -8.10
C THR A 13 6.43 2.59 -9.19
N ASN A 14 7.35 2.42 -10.16
CA ASN A 14 7.48 3.34 -11.29
C ASN A 14 6.20 3.36 -12.16
N GLY A 15 5.55 2.21 -12.37
CA GLY A 15 4.25 2.16 -13.06
C GLY A 15 3.16 2.95 -12.32
N CYS A 16 3.13 2.89 -10.98
CA CYS A 16 2.22 3.72 -10.18
C CYS A 16 2.53 5.22 -10.34
N LEU A 17 3.81 5.59 -10.28
CA LEU A 17 4.26 6.99 -10.41
C LEU A 17 3.97 7.57 -11.79
N GLU A 18 4.12 6.81 -12.88
CA GLU A 18 3.73 7.27 -14.22
C GLU A 18 2.23 7.58 -14.30
N ARG A 19 1.37 6.76 -13.68
CA ARG A 19 -0.06 7.03 -13.59
C ARG A 19 -0.35 8.33 -12.83
N TYR A 20 0.39 8.60 -11.75
CA TYR A 20 0.24 9.84 -10.98
C TYR A 20 0.75 11.06 -11.75
N ILE A 21 1.89 10.96 -12.45
CA ILE A 21 2.38 12.00 -13.36
C ILE A 21 1.34 12.31 -14.43
N HIS A 22 0.74 11.28 -15.04
CA HIS A 22 -0.30 11.45 -16.02
C HIS A 22 -1.50 12.21 -15.44
N ALA A 23 -2.00 11.81 -14.28
CA ALA A 23 -3.10 12.49 -13.60
C ALA A 23 -2.79 13.97 -13.31
N ILE A 24 -1.59 14.28 -12.79
CA ILE A 24 -1.15 15.66 -12.52
C ILE A 24 -1.14 16.51 -13.80
N ARG A 25 -0.74 15.92 -14.93
CA ARG A 25 -0.68 16.64 -16.21
C ARG A 25 -2.07 16.96 -16.76
N VAL A 26 -2.98 15.98 -16.72
CA VAL A 26 -4.27 16.07 -17.42
C VAL A 26 -5.40 16.67 -16.58
N HIS A 27 -5.37 16.52 -15.26
CA HIS A 27 -6.48 16.93 -14.41
C HIS A 27 -6.36 18.42 -14.02
N PRO A 28 -7.34 19.29 -14.33
CA PRO A 28 -7.24 20.73 -14.07
C PRO A 28 -6.99 21.07 -12.59
N SER A 29 -7.63 20.36 -11.66
CA SER A 29 -7.44 20.61 -10.22
C SER A 29 -6.04 20.23 -9.70
N LEU A 30 -5.21 19.57 -10.52
CA LEU A 30 -3.85 19.20 -10.17
C LEU A 30 -2.80 20.08 -10.86
N GLU A 31 -3.23 21.08 -11.63
CA GLU A 31 -2.34 22.05 -12.26
C GLU A 31 -1.32 22.70 -11.29
N PRO A 32 -1.69 23.07 -10.05
CA PRO A 32 -0.73 23.63 -9.09
C PRO A 32 0.42 22.69 -8.72
N TYR A 33 0.33 21.39 -9.01
CA TYR A 33 1.33 20.38 -8.64
C TYR A 33 2.18 19.91 -9.82
N ARG A 34 2.06 20.54 -11.00
CA ARG A 34 2.86 20.17 -12.18
C ARG A 34 4.36 20.30 -11.96
N ASP A 35 4.79 21.21 -11.10
CA ASP A 35 6.20 21.39 -10.71
C ASP A 35 6.77 20.18 -9.94
N LEU A 36 5.91 19.32 -9.40
CA LEU A 36 6.33 18.07 -8.76
C LEU A 36 6.76 17.02 -9.81
N VAL A 37 6.28 17.11 -11.06
CA VAL A 37 6.51 16.09 -12.09
C VAL A 37 8.00 15.87 -12.42
N PRO A 38 8.84 16.92 -12.64
CA PRO A 38 10.27 16.72 -12.84
C PRO A 38 10.95 16.00 -11.67
N ARG A 39 10.56 16.32 -10.42
CA ARG A 39 11.09 15.71 -9.21
C ARG A 39 10.72 14.23 -9.10
N ILE A 40 9.46 13.88 -9.42
CA ILE A 40 9.02 12.48 -9.48
C ILE A 40 9.81 11.70 -10.54
N ARG A 41 10.05 12.29 -11.72
CA ARG A 41 10.82 11.64 -12.78
C ARG A 41 12.26 11.37 -12.37
N GLU A 42 12.90 12.33 -11.73
CA GLU A 42 14.24 12.14 -11.21
C GLU A 42 14.28 11.05 -10.14
N PHE A 43 13.33 11.07 -9.20
CA PHE A 43 13.16 10.03 -8.20
C PHE A 43 13.01 8.64 -8.84
N MET A 44 12.19 8.50 -9.89
CA MET A 44 12.04 7.24 -10.63
C MET A 44 13.36 6.75 -11.25
N VAL A 45 14.20 7.66 -11.75
CA VAL A 45 15.56 7.33 -12.24
C VAL A 45 16.43 6.85 -11.08
N GLN A 46 16.37 7.49 -9.92
CA GLN A 46 17.09 7.04 -8.73
C GLN A 46 16.67 5.64 -8.31
N LEU A 47 15.37 5.33 -8.28
CA LEU A 47 14.87 3.99 -7.96
C LEU A 47 15.42 2.91 -8.90
N GLN A 48 15.73 3.26 -10.15
CA GLN A 48 16.28 2.35 -11.15
C GLN A 48 17.80 2.12 -11.03
N LYS A 49 18.54 2.88 -10.23
CA LYS A 49 19.97 2.60 -9.97
C LYS A 49 20.12 1.20 -9.36
N SER A 50 21.14 0.44 -9.78
CA SER A 50 21.36 -0.96 -9.36
C SER A 50 21.48 -1.13 -7.84
N GLU A 51 22.17 -0.21 -7.18
CA GLU A 51 22.32 -0.15 -5.72
C GLU A 51 20.96 -0.01 -5.00
N ASN A 52 20.07 0.81 -5.56
CA ASN A 52 18.73 1.03 -5.02
C ASN A 52 17.84 -0.17 -5.32
N GLN A 53 17.86 -0.69 -6.55
CA GLN A 53 17.07 -1.86 -6.93
C GLN A 53 17.36 -3.09 -6.06
N THR A 54 18.62 -3.34 -5.72
CA THR A 54 19.03 -4.49 -4.91
C THR A 54 18.34 -4.48 -3.54
N GLU A 55 18.34 -3.30 -2.90
CA GLU A 55 17.76 -3.13 -1.56
C GLU A 55 16.24 -3.01 -1.59
N LEU A 56 15.70 -2.22 -2.52
CA LEU A 56 14.26 -1.95 -2.63
C LEU A 56 13.47 -3.22 -3.00
N ASN A 57 14.03 -4.07 -3.87
CA ASN A 57 13.37 -5.32 -4.28
C ASN A 57 13.56 -6.47 -3.28
N ARG A 58 14.26 -6.26 -2.15
CA ARG A 58 14.38 -7.26 -1.09
C ARG A 58 13.09 -7.32 -0.27
N VAL A 59 12.05 -7.89 -0.87
CA VAL A 59 10.71 -8.07 -0.29
C VAL A 59 10.20 -9.47 -0.58
N ALA A 60 9.34 -9.98 0.29
CA ALA A 60 8.54 -11.16 -0.04
C ALA A 60 7.43 -10.76 -1.03
N TYR A 61 7.03 -11.70 -1.89
CA TYR A 61 5.86 -11.55 -2.74
C TYR A 61 4.75 -12.46 -2.22
N ILE A 62 3.58 -11.87 -1.99
CA ILE A 62 2.46 -12.52 -1.31
C ILE A 62 1.24 -12.49 -2.23
N LEU A 63 0.56 -13.63 -2.35
CA LEU A 63 -0.76 -13.67 -2.96
C LEU A 63 -1.77 -13.01 -2.01
N ALA A 64 -2.20 -11.80 -2.36
CA ALA A 64 -3.20 -11.06 -1.59
C ALA A 64 -4.55 -11.16 -2.29
N HIS A 65 -5.59 -11.46 -1.52
CA HIS A 65 -6.98 -11.43 -1.98
C HIS A 65 -7.43 -10.04 -2.43
N LYS A 66 -6.91 -8.99 -1.76
CA LYS A 66 -7.22 -7.57 -1.98
C LYS A 66 -8.68 -7.13 -1.74
N ASP A 67 -9.53 -8.05 -1.28
CA ASP A 67 -10.92 -7.78 -0.90
C ASP A 67 -11.39 -8.77 0.19
N LEU A 68 -10.54 -9.03 1.17
CA LEU A 68 -10.80 -10.06 2.17
C LEU A 68 -11.62 -9.48 3.32
N HIS A 69 -12.92 -9.77 3.36
CA HIS A 69 -13.84 -9.34 4.43
C HIS A 69 -14.80 -10.47 4.80
N PHE A 70 -15.57 -10.33 5.90
CA PHE A 70 -16.44 -11.40 6.39
C PHE A 70 -17.46 -11.92 5.37
N ALA A 71 -17.96 -11.08 4.46
CA ALA A 71 -18.85 -11.54 3.38
C ALA A 71 -18.18 -12.53 2.40
N ASN A 72 -16.84 -12.55 2.34
CA ASN A 72 -16.05 -13.44 1.48
C ASN A 72 -15.52 -14.66 2.25
N ILE A 73 -15.98 -14.89 3.49
CA ILE A 73 -15.61 -16.04 4.31
C ILE A 73 -16.83 -16.94 4.50
N MET A 74 -16.74 -18.18 4.05
CA MET A 74 -17.73 -19.20 4.36
C MET A 74 -17.33 -19.95 5.62
N CYS A 75 -18.32 -20.24 6.47
CA CYS A 75 -18.17 -21.08 7.65
C CYS A 75 -19.23 -22.18 7.67
N ASP A 76 -18.94 -23.28 8.36
CA ASP A 76 -19.88 -24.38 8.61
C ASP A 76 -20.50 -24.25 10.02
N PRO A 77 -21.75 -23.78 10.15
CA PRO A 77 -22.37 -23.54 11.45
C PRO A 77 -22.74 -24.82 12.19
N ASP A 78 -22.84 -25.97 11.50
CA ASP A 78 -23.24 -27.24 12.10
C ASP A 78 -22.08 -27.91 12.85
N ARG A 79 -20.86 -27.37 12.72
CA ARG A 79 -19.65 -27.88 13.38
C ARG A 79 -19.25 -27.00 14.58
N PRO A 80 -18.82 -27.60 15.70
CA PRO A 80 -18.30 -26.85 16.84
C PRO A 80 -17.19 -25.88 16.44
N GLY A 81 -17.32 -24.62 16.85
CA GLY A 81 -16.36 -23.56 16.52
C GLY A 81 -16.56 -22.90 15.16
N CYS A 82 -17.62 -23.24 14.41
CA CYS A 82 -17.99 -22.61 13.14
C CYS A 82 -16.78 -22.47 12.17
N PRO A 83 -16.11 -23.58 11.80
CA PRO A 83 -14.86 -23.53 11.06
C PRO A 83 -15.04 -22.88 9.69
N ILE A 84 -14.03 -22.11 9.27
CA ILE A 84 -13.93 -21.55 7.92
C ILE A 84 -13.79 -22.70 6.91
N THR A 85 -14.65 -22.73 5.90
CA THR A 85 -14.66 -23.76 4.85
C THR A 85 -14.17 -23.25 3.50
N ALA A 86 -14.34 -21.96 3.21
CA ALA A 86 -13.87 -21.35 1.97
C ALA A 86 -13.62 -19.84 2.12
N VAL A 87 -12.76 -19.33 1.24
CA VAL A 87 -12.57 -17.89 0.96
C VAL A 87 -13.02 -17.65 -0.48
N LEU A 88 -14.02 -16.79 -0.67
CA LEU A 88 -14.70 -16.51 -1.95
C LEU A 88 -14.09 -15.31 -2.69
N ASP A 89 -14.51 -15.03 -3.91
CA ASP A 89 -14.27 -13.74 -4.60
C ASP A 89 -12.80 -13.32 -4.80
N TRP A 90 -12.01 -14.25 -5.34
CA TRP A 90 -10.59 -14.04 -5.69
C TRP A 90 -10.36 -13.17 -6.94
N GLU A 91 -11.39 -12.56 -7.55
CA GLU A 91 -11.26 -11.85 -8.83
C GLU A 91 -10.33 -10.62 -8.77
N PHE A 92 -10.21 -9.99 -7.59
CA PHE A 92 -9.30 -8.86 -7.37
C PHE A 92 -7.94 -9.27 -6.85
N SER A 93 -7.71 -10.57 -6.64
CA SER A 93 -6.48 -11.08 -6.07
C SER A 93 -5.27 -10.78 -6.95
N GLY A 94 -4.10 -10.80 -6.33
CA GLY A 94 -2.86 -10.62 -7.07
C GLY A 94 -1.63 -10.76 -6.19
N VAL A 95 -0.49 -10.97 -6.83
CA VAL A 95 0.80 -10.98 -6.17
C VAL A 95 1.22 -9.55 -5.87
N VAL A 96 1.49 -9.26 -4.60
CA VAL A 96 1.93 -7.94 -4.14
C VAL A 96 3.22 -8.07 -3.32
N PRO A 97 4.07 -7.03 -3.31
CA PRO A 97 5.13 -6.90 -2.33
C PRO A 97 4.55 -6.98 -0.91
N GLY A 98 5.18 -7.73 -0.01
CA GLY A 98 4.73 -7.93 1.36
C GLY A 98 4.40 -6.62 2.09
N PRO A 99 5.23 -5.57 1.99
CA PRO A 99 4.90 -4.28 2.61
C PRO A 99 3.68 -3.55 2.03
N ARG A 100 3.26 -3.89 0.82
CA ARG A 100 2.02 -3.37 0.19
C ARG A 100 0.80 -4.17 0.61
N TRP A 101 1.00 -5.38 1.10
CA TRP A 101 -0.06 -6.14 1.74
C TRP A 101 -0.21 -5.66 3.19
N ASN A 102 -1.38 -5.11 3.51
CA ASN A 102 -1.72 -4.80 4.87
C ASN A 102 -2.72 -5.84 5.38
N PRO A 103 -2.26 -7.00 5.90
CA PRO A 103 -3.14 -8.07 6.37
C PRO A 103 -4.06 -7.59 7.51
N ARG A 104 -3.55 -6.66 8.34
CA ARG A 104 -4.27 -6.01 9.44
C ARG A 104 -5.52 -5.26 8.98
N ARG A 105 -5.42 -4.54 7.86
CA ARG A 105 -6.56 -3.78 7.31
C ARG A 105 -7.57 -4.60 6.52
N ALA A 106 -7.18 -5.76 6.02
CA ALA A 106 -8.06 -6.57 5.19
C ALA A 106 -9.24 -7.10 6.04
N PHE A 107 -8.94 -7.80 7.14
CA PHE A 107 -9.96 -8.50 7.93
C PHE A 107 -10.86 -7.64 8.84
N LEU A 108 -10.48 -6.39 9.13
CA LEU A 108 -10.98 -5.66 10.30
C LEU A 108 -11.84 -4.44 9.97
N TRP A 109 -12.24 -4.30 8.71
CA TRP A 109 -13.06 -3.16 8.29
C TRP A 109 -14.54 -3.42 8.54
N ASN A 110 -15.12 -2.73 9.52
CA ASN A 110 -16.54 -2.80 9.85
C ASN A 110 -17.38 -1.65 9.26
N MET A 111 -16.81 -0.93 8.29
CA MET A 111 -17.42 0.23 7.60
C MET A 111 -17.79 1.43 8.47
N LYS A 112 -17.30 1.50 9.71
CA LYS A 112 -17.56 2.62 10.64
C LYS A 112 -16.30 3.42 10.92
N TRP A 113 -16.48 4.72 11.20
CA TRP A 113 -15.38 5.69 11.34
C TRP A 113 -15.34 6.40 12.70
N ASP A 114 -16.23 6.07 13.63
CA ASP A 114 -16.21 6.65 14.96
C ASP A 114 -15.01 6.17 15.79
N PRO A 115 -14.63 6.91 16.85
CA PRO A 115 -13.45 6.59 17.65
C PRO A 115 -13.44 5.19 18.24
N GLU A 116 -14.61 4.65 18.62
CA GLU A 116 -14.73 3.32 19.21
C GLU A 116 -14.35 2.23 18.19
N ASN A 117 -14.79 2.39 16.94
CA ASN A 117 -14.44 1.47 15.86
C ASN A 117 -12.94 1.49 15.53
N LYS A 118 -12.26 2.63 15.69
CA LYS A 118 -10.81 2.72 15.55
C LYS A 118 -10.06 2.00 16.70
N VAL A 119 -10.56 2.12 17.93
CA VAL A 119 -10.03 1.38 19.08
C VAL A 119 -10.17 -0.12 18.85
N GLU A 120 -11.34 -0.55 18.40
CA GLU A 120 -11.61 -1.97 18.11
C GLU A 120 -10.74 -2.50 16.97
N GLN A 121 -10.58 -1.73 15.88
CA GLN A 121 -9.65 -2.07 14.81
C GLN A 121 -8.25 -2.29 15.38
N THR A 122 -7.73 -1.35 16.17
CA THR A 122 -6.40 -1.46 16.77
C THR A 122 -6.27 -2.70 17.66
N ARG A 123 -7.28 -2.99 18.48
CA ARG A 123 -7.32 -4.19 19.33
C ARG A 123 -7.28 -5.47 18.50
N MET A 124 -8.02 -5.51 17.40
CA MET A 124 -8.05 -6.65 16.50
C MET A 124 -6.75 -6.83 15.72
N GLU A 125 -6.08 -5.74 15.33
CA GLU A 125 -4.75 -5.82 14.72
C GLU A 125 -3.73 -6.46 15.68
N GLN A 126 -3.77 -6.07 16.95
CA GLN A 126 -2.91 -6.67 17.99
C GLN A 126 -3.22 -8.14 18.22
N LEU A 127 -4.51 -8.51 18.25
CA LEU A 127 -4.92 -9.92 18.39
C LEU A 127 -4.45 -10.76 17.20
N PHE A 128 -4.56 -10.23 15.96
CA PHE A 128 -4.03 -10.90 14.78
C PHE A 128 -2.53 -11.14 14.88
N GLU A 129 -1.75 -10.13 15.28
CA GLU A 129 -0.31 -10.28 15.47
C GLU A 129 0.04 -11.33 16.54
N GLN A 130 -0.71 -11.34 17.65
CA GLN A 130 -0.56 -12.34 18.70
C GLN A 130 -0.83 -13.76 18.16
N ILE A 131 -1.95 -13.96 17.46
CA ILE A 131 -2.33 -15.26 16.89
C ILE A 131 -1.28 -15.74 15.88
N CYS A 132 -0.75 -14.84 15.03
CA CYS A 132 0.33 -15.18 14.11
C CYS A 132 1.55 -15.71 14.86
N ARG A 133 1.95 -15.11 15.98
CA ARG A 133 3.09 -15.57 16.78
C ARG A 133 2.79 -16.92 17.44
N GLU A 134 1.62 -17.07 18.07
CA GLU A 134 1.21 -18.30 18.75
C GLU A 134 1.09 -19.50 17.81
N LYS A 135 0.68 -19.26 16.55
CA LYS A 135 0.56 -20.31 15.52
C LYS A 135 1.85 -20.55 14.72
N GLY A 136 2.97 -19.91 15.07
CA GLY A 136 4.23 -20.05 14.34
C GLY A 136 4.25 -19.37 12.96
N ALA A 137 3.32 -18.47 12.69
CA ALA A 137 3.18 -17.68 11.46
C ALA A 137 3.77 -16.26 11.57
N ALA A 138 4.69 -16.03 12.52
CA ALA A 138 5.32 -14.72 12.75
C ALA A 138 6.04 -14.16 11.51
N HIS A 139 6.58 -15.04 10.65
CA HIS A 139 7.23 -14.67 9.39
C HIS A 139 6.32 -13.83 8.47
N ILE A 140 5.00 -14.00 8.54
CA ILE A 140 4.04 -13.19 7.78
C ILE A 140 4.16 -11.71 8.18
N LEU A 141 4.29 -11.43 9.48
CA LEU A 141 4.40 -10.07 10.01
C LEU A 141 5.74 -9.46 9.59
N GLU A 142 6.83 -10.21 9.72
CA GLU A 142 8.19 -9.80 9.34
C GLU A 142 8.27 -9.44 7.85
N GLN A 143 7.64 -10.23 6.98
CA GLN A 143 7.60 -10.01 5.54
C GLN A 143 6.84 -8.75 5.11
N THR A 144 6.02 -8.17 6.00
CA THR A 144 5.33 -6.89 5.75
C THR A 144 6.11 -5.67 6.23
N GLN A 145 7.23 -5.85 6.93
CA GLN A 145 8.04 -4.75 7.42
C GLN A 145 8.85 -4.13 6.28
N LEU A 146 8.95 -2.80 6.31
CA LEU A 146 9.80 -2.03 5.40
C LEU A 146 11.16 -1.83 6.06
N ASN A 147 12.24 -1.90 5.28
CA ASN A 147 13.50 -1.28 5.70
C ASN A 147 13.45 0.24 5.47
N ALA A 148 14.40 0.98 6.05
CA ALA A 148 14.43 2.45 5.99
C ALA A 148 14.32 3.01 4.56
N LYS A 149 14.93 2.36 3.57
CA LYS A 149 14.90 2.83 2.18
C LYS A 149 13.56 2.53 1.50
N GLN A 150 12.99 1.37 1.77
CA GLN A 150 11.64 1.02 1.34
C GLN A 150 10.60 1.94 2.00
N GLU A 151 10.80 2.35 3.26
CA GLU A 151 9.96 3.34 3.95
C GLU A 151 10.00 4.69 3.25
N LEU A 152 11.18 5.19 2.87
CA LEU A 152 11.30 6.43 2.10
C LEU A 152 10.58 6.34 0.75
N MET A 153 10.80 5.25 0.01
CA MET A 153 10.11 5.02 -1.27
C MET A 153 8.59 5.00 -1.09
N GLN A 154 8.10 4.25 -0.10
CA GLN A 154 6.66 4.11 0.13
C GLN A 154 6.02 5.40 0.65
N THR A 155 6.76 6.19 1.45
CA THR A 155 6.36 7.51 1.93
C THR A 155 6.15 8.46 0.76
N ALA A 156 7.13 8.57 -0.15
CA ALA A 156 7.00 9.41 -1.35
C ALA A 156 5.77 9.00 -2.18
N VAL A 157 5.64 7.70 -2.50
CA VAL A 157 4.54 7.17 -3.32
C VAL A 157 3.18 7.41 -2.69
N ASN A 158 3.04 7.20 -1.37
CA ASN A 158 1.76 7.38 -0.67
C ASN A 158 1.30 8.84 -0.63
N HIS A 159 2.23 9.78 -0.43
CA HIS A 159 1.90 11.20 -0.38
C HIS A 159 1.60 11.76 -1.78
N ILE A 160 2.35 11.34 -2.81
CA ILE A 160 2.02 11.66 -4.21
C ILE A 160 0.63 11.11 -4.57
N ARG A 161 0.33 9.87 -4.19
CA ARG A 161 -0.99 9.28 -4.37
C ARG A 161 -2.08 10.10 -3.66
N ALA A 162 -1.86 10.52 -2.42
CA ALA A 162 -2.83 11.31 -1.67
C ALA A 162 -3.14 12.64 -2.37
N ILE A 163 -2.12 13.35 -2.88
CA ILE A 163 -2.31 14.57 -3.68
C ILE A 163 -3.20 14.27 -4.90
N VAL A 164 -2.89 13.21 -5.65
CA VAL A 164 -3.61 12.88 -6.89
C VAL A 164 -5.04 12.38 -6.65
N GLU A 165 -5.28 11.62 -5.58
CA GLU A 165 -6.59 11.00 -5.33
C GLU A 165 -7.53 11.87 -4.48
N VAL A 166 -6.99 12.75 -3.64
CA VAL A 166 -7.76 13.54 -2.66
C VAL A 166 -7.99 14.98 -3.13
N CYS A 167 -6.97 15.66 -3.68
CA CYS A 167 -7.12 17.05 -4.11
C CYS A 167 -8.26 17.28 -5.12
N PRO A 168 -8.46 16.40 -6.15
CA PRO A 168 -9.56 16.56 -7.09
C PRO A 168 -10.95 16.52 -6.47
N ARG A 169 -11.08 15.94 -5.27
CA ARG A 169 -12.35 15.83 -4.54
C ARG A 169 -12.62 17.04 -3.64
N GLY A 170 -11.72 18.03 -3.60
CA GLY A 170 -11.81 19.17 -2.70
C GLY A 170 -11.62 18.82 -1.22
N GLN A 171 -11.15 17.61 -0.91
CA GLN A 171 -10.98 17.12 0.45
C GLN A 171 -9.58 17.45 0.99
N ALA A 172 -9.46 17.59 2.32
CA ALA A 172 -8.18 17.72 3.05
C ALA A 172 -7.21 18.79 2.50
N GLN A 173 -7.74 19.92 2.03
CA GLN A 173 -6.97 21.01 1.42
C GLN A 173 -5.92 21.59 2.38
N ASP A 174 -6.18 21.55 3.69
CA ASP A 174 -5.28 21.95 4.77
C ASP A 174 -4.02 21.08 4.87
N ARG A 175 -4.03 19.86 4.30
CA ARG A 175 -2.94 18.88 4.41
C ARG A 175 -2.05 18.82 3.18
N VAL A 176 -2.48 19.39 2.06
CA VAL A 176 -1.80 19.18 0.77
C VAL A 176 -0.38 19.73 0.78
N THR A 177 -0.18 20.92 1.34
CA THR A 177 1.15 21.53 1.50
C THR A 177 2.08 20.61 2.29
N HIS A 178 1.58 20.00 3.38
CA HIS A 178 2.33 19.05 4.16
C HIS A 178 2.65 17.78 3.37
N TRP A 179 1.71 17.24 2.60
CA TRP A 179 1.94 16.08 1.74
C TRP A 179 3.00 16.33 0.68
N CYS A 180 3.00 17.50 0.04
CA CYS A 180 4.06 17.89 -0.90
C CYS A 180 5.43 17.90 -0.20
N ALA A 181 5.55 18.56 0.94
CA ALA A 181 6.81 18.64 1.69
C ALA A 181 7.33 17.25 2.10
N VAL A 182 6.45 16.37 2.58
CA VAL A 182 6.83 15.00 2.97
C VAL A 182 7.23 14.16 1.75
N ALA A 183 6.51 14.28 0.64
CA ALA A 183 6.86 13.58 -0.59
C ALA A 183 8.24 14.01 -1.10
N GLU A 184 8.50 15.32 -1.11
CA GLU A 184 9.78 15.88 -1.54
C GLU A 184 10.93 15.43 -0.65
N ALA A 185 10.80 15.56 0.68
CA ALA A 185 11.83 15.11 1.61
C ALA A 185 12.14 13.61 1.46
N ALA A 186 11.12 12.78 1.25
CA ALA A 186 11.30 11.35 1.03
C ALA A 186 12.02 11.04 -0.30
N MET A 187 11.74 11.81 -1.37
CA MET A 187 12.43 11.69 -2.65
C MET A 187 13.90 12.16 -2.59
N GLU A 188 14.18 13.24 -1.84
CA GLU A 188 15.55 13.75 -1.64
C GLU A 188 16.46 12.72 -0.95
N GLY A 189 15.90 11.84 -0.13
CA GLY A 189 16.63 10.72 0.49
C GLY A 189 17.29 9.76 -0.51
N PHE A 190 17.00 9.87 -1.81
CA PHE A 190 17.59 9.07 -2.88
C PHE A 190 18.62 9.82 -3.73
N ARG A 191 18.90 11.11 -3.46
CA ARG A 191 19.81 11.95 -4.26
C ARG A 191 21.29 11.86 -3.86
N ALA A 192 21.72 10.78 -3.21
CA ALA A 192 23.13 10.53 -2.92
C ALA A 192 23.94 10.18 -4.18
#